data_AF-A0A2E6TYF6-F1
#
_entry.id   AF-A0A2E6TYF6-F1
#
_cell.length_a   1.000
_cell.length_b   1.000
_cell.length_c   1.000
_cell.angle_alpha   90.00
_cell.angle_beta   90.00
_cell.angle_gamma   90.00
#
_symmetry.space_group_name_H-M   'P 1'
#
loop_
_entity.id
_entity.type
_entity.pdbx_description
1 polymer ?
#
loop_
_entity_poly.entity_id
_entity_poly.type
_entity_poly.pdbx_seq_one_letter_code
_entity_poly.pdbx_strand_id
1 'polypeptide(L)'
;MSEKLAYNLSETSITVFYEGKPYTVRNDNANFSRLRRALLDARYDDVGELLDIKSAVEDFVEGSLEVKDEVVYYNGHRLHGVVVDKLLDMLRAGLKDSTPLTNYISRLLENPSANSVEELYTFLGYKSLPITPEGKVLGYKGVQKDFWSSTGNADTIVLQGETNERHQILNEVGATIEVQRRCVDDNKDRHCSYGLHIGSYDYADGWAGSDGRLLLVEFDPQDAVSVPTDCSFQKLRVSKYTVVADLTDSRVELNKIVYQPNKPIYGSNEDDGECEGSCDDCECDYEDEVTDEDISRLELRNYIENKLDEGIQPSLNLIASLKVCRDEGWRCKDVAVIVQDLGFTLNESDDVALSAWTVS
;
A
#
# COMPACT_ATOMS: atom_id res chain seq x y z
N MET A 1 30.12 -2.51 -19.28
CA MET A 1 30.13 -3.57 -18.26
C MET A 1 30.36 -2.86 -16.95
N SER A 2 29.40 -2.94 -16.04
CA SER A 2 29.52 -2.36 -14.71
C SER A 2 30.65 -3.05 -13.94
N GLU A 3 31.35 -2.30 -13.09
CA GLU A 3 32.45 -2.85 -12.30
C GLU A 3 31.87 -3.74 -11.20
N LYS A 4 32.42 -4.96 -11.06
CA LYS A 4 31.94 -5.94 -10.07
C LYS A 4 32.22 -5.42 -8.66
N LEU A 5 31.17 -5.27 -7.85
CA LEU A 5 31.27 -4.72 -6.50
C LEU A 5 31.62 -5.80 -5.47
N ALA A 6 32.39 -5.43 -4.45
CA ALA A 6 32.63 -6.29 -3.29
C ALA A 6 31.47 -6.15 -2.30
N TYR A 7 30.85 -7.25 -1.89
CA TYR A 7 29.74 -7.25 -0.95
C TYR A 7 29.73 -8.47 -0.01
N ASN A 8 29.00 -8.34 1.10
CA ASN A 8 28.65 -9.42 2.02
C ASN A 8 27.12 -9.46 2.17
N LEU A 9 26.53 -10.62 1.94
CA LEU A 9 25.10 -10.88 2.11
C LEU A 9 24.89 -11.72 3.36
N SER A 10 24.01 -11.26 4.25
CA SER A 10 23.48 -12.02 5.39
C SER A 10 21.96 -11.88 5.43
N GLU A 11 21.28 -12.73 6.20
CA GLU A 11 19.81 -12.65 6.35
C GLU A 11 19.35 -11.33 6.99
N THR A 12 20.20 -10.70 7.80
CA THR A 12 19.85 -9.49 8.55
C THR A 12 20.44 -8.21 7.96
N SER A 13 21.44 -8.32 7.08
CA SER A 13 22.12 -7.16 6.50
C SER A 13 22.91 -7.47 5.21
N ILE A 14 23.05 -6.47 4.36
CA ILE A 14 23.86 -6.47 3.15
C ILE A 14 24.90 -5.37 3.33
N THR A 15 26.18 -5.70 3.22
CA THR A 15 27.24 -4.69 3.21
C THR A 15 27.88 -4.65 1.83
N VAL A 16 27.87 -3.49 1.16
CA VAL A 16 28.44 -3.29 -0.18
C VAL A 16 29.54 -2.25 -0.12
N PHE A 17 30.67 -2.49 -0.77
CA PHE A 17 31.71 -1.51 -0.99
C PHE A 17 31.48 -0.78 -2.31
N TYR A 18 31.08 0.49 -2.25
CA TYR A 18 30.70 1.31 -3.41
C TYR A 18 31.38 2.68 -3.32
N GLU A 19 31.95 3.18 -4.42
CA GLU A 19 32.69 4.47 -4.47
C GLU A 19 33.73 4.68 -3.36
N GLY A 20 34.45 3.62 -2.98
CA GLY A 20 35.50 3.69 -1.96
C GLY A 20 35.02 3.71 -0.51
N LYS A 21 33.72 3.49 -0.26
CA LYS A 21 33.13 3.42 1.09
C LYS A 21 32.28 2.16 1.28
N PRO A 22 32.27 1.56 2.49
CA PRO A 22 31.33 0.50 2.82
C PRO A 22 29.96 1.07 3.20
N TYR A 23 28.89 0.52 2.64
CA TYR A 23 27.49 0.81 2.95
C TYR A 23 26.83 -0.45 3.51
N THR A 24 26.10 -0.33 4.61
CA THR A 24 25.37 -1.46 5.20
C THR A 24 23.87 -1.18 5.18
N VAL A 25 23.10 -2.06 4.54
CA VAL A 25 21.64 -2.04 4.45
C VAL A 25 21.09 -3.20 5.27
N ARG A 26 20.21 -2.94 6.22
CA ARG A 26 19.61 -3.96 7.10
C ARG A 26 18.32 -4.54 6.49
N ASN A 27 17.86 -5.69 6.98
CA ASN A 27 16.68 -6.39 6.45
C ASN A 27 15.35 -5.67 6.66
N ASP A 28 15.31 -4.70 7.58
CA ASP A 28 14.19 -3.78 7.81
C ASP A 28 14.16 -2.64 6.79
N ASN A 29 15.19 -2.49 5.95
CA ASN A 29 15.23 -1.49 4.89
C ASN A 29 14.46 -1.98 3.66
N ALA A 30 13.57 -1.15 3.13
CA ALA A 30 12.73 -1.50 1.97
C ALA A 30 13.52 -1.80 0.68
N ASN A 31 14.74 -1.27 0.54
CA ASN A 31 15.62 -1.62 -0.57
C ASN A 31 16.48 -2.86 -0.28
N PHE A 32 16.39 -3.50 0.89
CA PHE A 32 17.14 -4.72 1.20
C PHE A 32 16.87 -5.81 0.16
N SER A 33 15.60 -6.11 -0.12
CA SER A 33 15.20 -7.13 -1.10
C SER A 33 15.61 -6.74 -2.52
N ARG A 34 15.52 -5.45 -2.87
CA ARG A 34 15.90 -4.92 -4.19
C ARG A 34 17.40 -4.94 -4.40
N LEU A 35 18.18 -4.55 -3.39
CA LEU A 35 19.64 -4.59 -3.36
C LEU A 35 20.13 -6.04 -3.38
N ARG A 36 19.52 -6.92 -2.60
CA ARG A 36 19.80 -8.37 -2.64
C ARG A 36 19.61 -8.92 -4.04
N ARG A 37 18.47 -8.63 -4.68
CA ARG A 37 18.17 -9.06 -6.04
C ARG A 37 19.12 -8.43 -7.07
N ALA A 38 19.42 -7.14 -6.98
CA ALA A 38 20.37 -6.49 -7.89
C ALA A 38 21.79 -7.08 -7.79
N LEU A 39 22.24 -7.44 -6.58
CA LEU A 39 23.52 -8.10 -6.36
C LEU A 39 23.53 -9.55 -6.86
N LEU A 40 22.41 -10.28 -6.73
CA LEU A 40 22.24 -11.65 -7.24
C LEU A 40 22.16 -11.68 -8.78
N ASP A 41 21.43 -10.75 -9.38
CA ASP A 41 21.25 -10.62 -10.84
C ASP A 41 22.48 -9.97 -11.54
N ALA A 42 23.56 -9.68 -10.81
CA ALA A 42 24.74 -8.94 -11.28
C ALA A 42 24.42 -7.56 -11.91
N ARG A 43 23.32 -6.92 -11.49
CA ARG A 43 22.92 -5.56 -11.91
C ARG A 43 23.59 -4.51 -11.05
N TYR A 44 24.92 -4.40 -11.15
CA TYR A 44 25.71 -3.48 -10.31
C TYR A 44 25.48 -2.00 -10.60
N ASP A 45 24.95 -1.64 -11.78
CA ASP A 45 24.60 -0.25 -12.11
C ASP A 45 23.44 0.27 -11.24
N ASP A 46 22.53 -0.61 -10.81
CA ASP A 46 21.38 -0.27 -9.97
C ASP A 46 21.79 -0.05 -8.50
N VAL A 47 22.98 -0.53 -8.11
CA VAL A 47 23.43 -0.54 -6.71
C VAL A 47 23.65 0.87 -6.17
N GLY A 48 24.14 1.80 -6.99
CA GLY A 48 24.30 3.20 -6.59
C GLY A 48 22.99 3.82 -6.11
N GLU A 49 21.92 3.68 -6.90
CA GLU A 49 20.58 4.20 -6.54
C GLU A 49 20.00 3.48 -5.30
N LEU A 50 20.28 2.18 -5.14
CA LEU A 50 19.77 1.38 -4.04
C LEU A 50 20.51 1.63 -2.72
N LEU A 51 21.75 2.12 -2.78
CA LEU A 51 22.54 2.53 -1.61
C LEU A 51 22.28 4.00 -1.23
N ASP A 52 21.81 4.83 -2.17
CA ASP A 52 21.59 6.28 -1.99
C ASP A 52 20.29 6.66 -1.25
N ILE A 53 19.84 5.79 -0.34
CA ILE A 53 18.68 6.07 0.51
C ILE A 53 19.03 7.11 1.57
N LYS A 54 20.29 7.12 2.02
CA LYS A 54 20.78 8.10 2.99
C LYS A 54 20.67 9.52 2.45
N SER A 55 21.08 9.78 1.22
CA SER A 55 20.96 11.12 0.62
C SER A 55 19.51 11.47 0.25
N ALA A 56 18.69 10.49 -0.15
CA ALA A 56 17.27 10.72 -0.42
C ALA A 56 16.48 11.18 0.82
N VAL A 57 16.89 10.77 2.02
CA VAL A 57 16.26 11.16 3.30
C VAL A 57 16.97 12.34 3.96
N GLU A 58 18.31 12.46 3.86
CA GLU A 58 19.11 13.51 4.53
C GLU A 58 18.88 14.92 3.96
N ASP A 59 18.50 15.05 2.68
CA ASP A 59 18.26 16.34 2.00
C ASP A 59 16.86 16.45 1.35
N PHE A 60 15.86 15.70 1.85
CA PHE A 60 14.50 15.83 1.35
C PHE A 60 13.87 17.15 1.83
N VAL A 61 13.67 18.08 0.89
CA VAL A 61 13.02 19.37 1.14
C VAL A 61 11.93 19.57 0.11
N GLU A 62 10.68 19.56 0.56
CA GLU A 62 9.51 19.83 -0.28
C GLU A 62 8.62 20.88 0.39
N GLY A 63 8.63 22.09 -0.17
CA GLY A 63 7.87 23.22 0.35
C GLY A 63 8.25 23.58 1.80
N SER A 64 7.29 23.46 2.71
CA SER A 64 7.45 23.73 4.16
C SER A 64 7.95 22.53 4.96
N LEU A 65 8.13 21.37 4.32
CA LEU A 65 8.58 20.14 4.97
C LEU A 65 10.05 19.88 4.68
N GLU A 66 10.80 19.63 5.74
CA GLU A 66 12.22 19.29 5.70
C GLU A 66 12.44 17.97 6.44
N VAL A 67 13.23 17.07 5.88
CA VAL A 67 13.68 15.86 6.58
C VAL A 67 15.17 15.97 6.81
N LYS A 68 15.59 15.90 8.09
CA LYS A 68 16.99 15.99 8.51
C LYS A 68 17.25 14.92 9.56
N ASP A 69 18.30 14.13 9.37
CA ASP A 69 18.69 13.05 10.29
C ASP A 69 17.52 12.10 10.65
N GLU A 70 16.71 11.72 9.64
CA GLU A 70 15.49 10.90 9.79
C GLU A 70 14.41 11.51 10.70
N VAL A 71 14.43 12.83 10.88
CA VAL A 71 13.41 13.59 11.60
C VAL A 71 12.73 14.55 10.63
N VAL A 72 11.40 14.51 10.60
CA VAL A 72 10.60 15.40 9.76
C VAL A 72 10.27 16.68 10.51
N TYR A 73 10.43 17.82 9.85
CA TYR A 73 10.15 19.16 10.36
C TYR A 73 9.16 19.87 9.45
N TYR A 74 8.22 20.60 10.03
CA TYR A 74 7.34 21.54 9.32
C TYR A 74 7.53 22.95 9.86
N ASN A 75 7.95 23.89 9.00
CA ASN A 75 8.25 25.27 9.41
C ASN A 75 9.15 25.36 10.66
N GLY A 76 10.10 24.43 10.81
CA GLY A 76 11.02 24.34 11.96
C GLY A 76 10.48 23.59 13.19
N HIS A 77 9.24 23.09 13.16
CA HIS A 77 8.67 22.27 14.22
C HIS A 77 8.86 20.79 13.93
N ARG A 78 9.44 20.04 14.88
CA ARG A 78 9.59 18.59 14.77
C ARG A 78 8.21 17.91 14.76
N LEU A 79 7.96 17.13 13.72
CA LEU A 79 6.79 16.28 13.60
C LEU A 79 7.06 14.88 14.17
N HIS A 80 6.00 14.19 14.55
CA HIS A 80 6.04 12.82 15.06
C HIS A 80 4.69 12.14 14.80
N GLY A 81 4.66 10.81 14.87
CA GLY A 81 3.45 10.01 14.72
C GLY A 81 3.46 9.11 13.49
N VAL A 82 2.47 8.22 13.40
CA VAL A 82 2.46 7.10 12.45
C VAL A 82 2.56 7.55 10.99
N VAL A 83 1.96 8.69 10.65
CA VAL A 83 2.02 9.26 9.28
C VAL A 83 3.45 9.70 8.93
N VAL A 84 4.18 10.25 9.90
CA VAL A 84 5.58 10.67 9.74
C VAL A 84 6.47 9.45 9.56
N ASP A 85 6.26 8.41 10.38
CA ASP A 85 6.99 7.15 10.26
C ASP A 85 6.75 6.51 8.89
N LYS A 86 5.50 6.51 8.40
CA LYS A 86 5.14 6.03 7.06
C LYS A 86 5.79 6.84 5.94
N LEU A 87 5.88 8.17 6.06
CA LEU A 87 6.62 9.00 5.10
C LEU A 87 8.09 8.59 5.05
N LEU A 88 8.73 8.45 6.22
CA LEU A 88 10.13 8.01 6.31
C LEU A 88 10.32 6.62 5.69
N ASP A 89 9.42 5.68 5.96
CA ASP A 89 9.47 4.33 5.39
C ASP A 89 9.28 4.33 3.87
N MET A 90 8.38 5.17 3.35
CA MET A 90 8.19 5.34 1.91
C MET A 90 9.41 5.99 1.24
N LEU A 91 10.00 7.02 1.86
CA LEU A 91 11.25 7.63 1.37
C LEU A 91 12.39 6.60 1.41
N ARG A 92 12.47 5.78 2.47
CA ARG A 92 13.42 4.65 2.57
C ARG A 92 13.19 3.59 1.48
N ALA A 93 11.94 3.40 1.05
CA ALA A 93 11.58 2.51 -0.08
C ALA A 93 11.90 3.09 -1.45
N GLY A 94 12.44 4.31 -1.51
CA GLY A 94 12.77 5.00 -2.76
C GLY A 94 11.54 5.57 -3.46
N LEU A 95 10.49 5.94 -2.71
CA LEU A 95 9.36 6.69 -3.24
C LEU A 95 9.89 8.03 -3.81
N LYS A 96 9.65 8.25 -5.10
CA LYS A 96 10.11 9.46 -5.80
C LYS A 96 9.09 10.61 -5.76
N ASP A 97 7.85 10.32 -5.39
CA ASP A 97 6.74 11.29 -5.34
C ASP A 97 6.05 11.25 -3.97
N SER A 98 6.55 12.06 -3.05
CA SER A 98 6.01 12.27 -1.70
C SER A 98 4.99 13.41 -1.65
N THR A 99 4.72 14.10 -2.76
CA THR A 99 3.81 15.26 -2.88
C THR A 99 2.45 15.04 -2.19
N PRO A 100 1.76 13.88 -2.38
CA PRO A 100 0.45 13.69 -1.74
C PRO A 100 0.55 13.69 -0.21
N LEU A 101 1.61 13.09 0.33
CA LEU A 101 1.82 12.95 1.76
C LEU A 101 2.32 14.25 2.40
N THR A 102 3.17 14.99 1.69
CA THR A 102 3.64 16.32 2.12
C THR A 102 2.49 17.34 2.11
N ASN A 103 1.65 17.34 1.06
CA ASN A 103 0.42 18.13 1.03
C ASN A 103 -0.54 17.76 2.16
N TYR A 104 -0.70 16.46 2.43
CA TYR A 104 -1.53 16.00 3.54
C TYR A 104 -1.04 16.54 4.89
N ILE A 105 0.26 16.43 5.15
CA ILE A 105 0.86 16.94 6.40
C ILE A 105 0.67 18.46 6.50
N SER A 106 0.90 19.22 5.42
CA SER A 106 0.69 20.67 5.44
C SER A 106 -0.76 21.02 5.78
N ARG A 107 -1.73 20.35 5.16
CA ARG A 107 -3.17 20.60 5.38
C ARG A 107 -3.63 20.13 6.76
N LEU A 108 -3.05 19.05 7.28
CA LEU A 108 -3.27 18.61 8.65
C LEU A 108 -2.80 19.68 9.65
N LEU A 109 -1.66 20.31 9.40
CA LEU A 109 -1.10 21.33 10.30
C LEU A 109 -1.79 22.69 10.18
N GLU A 110 -2.62 22.90 9.15
CA GLU A 110 -3.55 24.03 9.06
C GLU A 110 -4.80 23.83 9.94
N ASN A 111 -5.01 22.63 10.50
CA ASN A 111 -6.12 22.36 11.41
C ASN A 111 -6.00 23.22 12.67
N PRO A 112 -7.05 23.99 13.04
CA PRO A 112 -6.98 24.92 14.16
C PRO A 112 -6.94 24.23 15.53
N SER A 113 -7.14 22.90 15.61
CA SER A 113 -7.14 22.14 16.85
C SER A 113 -5.93 21.21 16.94
N ALA A 114 -5.00 21.51 17.85
CA ALA A 114 -3.85 20.64 18.13
C ALA A 114 -4.30 19.23 18.56
N ASN A 115 -5.39 19.10 19.32
CA ASN A 115 -5.94 17.79 19.68
C ASN A 115 -6.41 17.01 18.45
N SER A 116 -7.10 17.69 17.52
CA SER A 116 -7.53 17.04 16.28
C SER A 116 -6.36 16.59 15.42
N VAL A 117 -5.26 17.37 15.39
CA VAL A 117 -4.03 17.00 14.68
C VAL A 117 -3.47 15.68 15.24
N GLU A 118 -3.28 15.61 16.56
CA GLU A 118 -2.79 14.40 17.24
C GLU A 118 -3.70 13.18 17.05
N GLU A 119 -5.02 13.39 17.09
CA GLU A 119 -6.01 12.35 16.84
C GLU A 119 -5.95 11.83 15.40
N LEU A 120 -5.79 12.71 14.41
CA LEU A 120 -5.72 12.32 13.00
C LEU A 120 -4.44 11.55 12.66
N TYR A 121 -3.32 11.88 13.31
CA TYR A 121 -2.10 11.07 13.19
C TYR A 121 -2.33 9.61 13.58
N THR A 122 -3.25 9.35 14.52
CA THR A 122 -3.63 8.00 14.95
C THR A 122 -4.61 7.35 13.97
N PHE A 123 -5.63 8.09 13.50
CA PHE A 123 -6.68 7.59 12.61
C PHE A 123 -6.16 7.02 11.28
N LEU A 124 -5.26 7.74 10.61
CA LEU A 124 -4.70 7.28 9.33
C LEU A 124 -3.70 6.13 9.45
N GLY A 125 -3.08 5.98 10.63
CA GLY A 125 -2.19 4.85 10.90
C GLY A 125 -2.94 3.51 10.92
N TYR A 126 -4.22 3.52 11.28
CA TYR A 126 -5.02 2.30 11.50
C TYR A 126 -5.90 1.92 10.30
N LYS A 127 -6.26 2.88 9.45
CA LYS A 127 -7.08 2.65 8.25
C LYS A 127 -6.39 3.32 7.06
N SER A 128 -5.91 2.50 6.12
CA SER A 128 -5.30 2.92 4.85
C SER A 128 -6.31 3.62 3.94
N LEU A 129 -6.75 4.82 4.34
CA LEU A 129 -7.58 5.68 3.51
C LEU A 129 -6.71 6.32 2.42
N PRO A 130 -7.16 6.33 1.15
CA PRO A 130 -6.42 6.95 0.08
C PRO A 130 -6.25 8.46 0.31
N ILE A 131 -5.02 8.95 0.12
CA ILE A 131 -4.67 10.38 0.11
C ILE A 131 -4.66 10.84 -1.34
N THR A 132 -5.33 11.96 -1.63
CA THR A 132 -5.36 12.56 -2.98
C THR A 132 -4.05 13.31 -3.26
N PRO A 133 -3.71 13.60 -4.53
CA PRO A 133 -2.53 14.40 -4.87
C PRO A 133 -2.46 15.75 -4.15
N GLU A 134 -3.62 16.36 -3.86
CA GLU A 134 -3.75 17.63 -3.15
C GLU A 134 -3.63 17.49 -1.62
N GLY A 135 -3.39 16.28 -1.09
CA GLY A 135 -3.28 16.05 0.35
C GLY A 135 -4.62 16.00 1.10
N LYS A 136 -5.72 15.75 0.38
CA LYS A 136 -7.02 15.44 0.99
C LYS A 136 -7.14 13.93 1.19
N VAL A 137 -8.18 13.50 1.88
CA VAL A 137 -8.40 12.08 2.18
C VAL A 137 -9.76 11.64 1.68
N LEU A 138 -9.80 10.46 1.06
CA LEU A 138 -11.03 9.78 0.69
C LEU A 138 -11.53 8.94 1.86
N GLY A 139 -12.80 9.13 2.21
CA GLY A 139 -13.52 8.36 3.22
C GLY A 139 -14.90 7.95 2.72
N TYR A 140 -15.67 7.30 3.59
CA TYR A 140 -16.99 6.78 3.25
C TYR A 140 -18.07 7.39 4.13
N LYS A 141 -19.27 7.52 3.57
CA LYS A 141 -20.44 8.03 4.28
C LYS A 141 -21.70 7.25 3.92
N GLY A 142 -22.36 6.69 4.94
CA GLY A 142 -23.69 6.11 4.79
C GLY A 142 -24.80 7.15 4.95
N VAL A 143 -25.78 7.16 4.04
CA VAL A 143 -26.97 8.02 4.09
C VAL A 143 -28.23 7.23 3.71
N GLN A 144 -29.41 7.85 3.79
CA GLN A 144 -30.66 7.22 3.36
C GLN A 144 -30.75 7.10 1.83
N LYS A 145 -31.68 6.28 1.35
CA LYS A 145 -31.94 6.01 -0.08
C LYS A 145 -32.14 7.26 -0.94
N ASP A 146 -32.60 8.34 -0.31
CA ASP A 146 -32.94 9.64 -0.88
C ASP A 146 -31.86 10.70 -0.62
N PHE A 147 -30.62 10.28 -0.32
CA PHE A 147 -29.43 11.12 -0.06
C PHE A 147 -29.49 11.97 1.21
N TRP A 148 -30.57 11.94 1.99
CA TRP A 148 -30.66 12.63 3.27
C TRP A 148 -29.87 11.90 4.36
N SER A 149 -29.20 12.65 5.23
CA SER A 149 -28.55 12.08 6.42
C SER A 149 -29.56 11.33 7.30
N SER A 150 -29.14 10.23 7.93
CA SER A 150 -30.02 9.39 8.77
C SER A 150 -30.64 10.16 9.95
N THR A 151 -29.91 11.14 10.47
CA THR A 151 -30.35 12.04 11.54
C THR A 151 -30.24 13.50 11.09
N GLY A 152 -31.07 14.36 11.69
CA GLY A 152 -31.00 15.80 11.53
C GLY A 152 -30.81 16.50 12.87
N ASN A 153 -30.24 17.71 12.85
CA ASN A 153 -30.00 18.50 14.06
C ASN A 153 -30.31 19.98 13.81
N ALA A 154 -31.32 20.50 14.52
CA ALA A 154 -31.76 21.88 14.40
C ALA A 154 -30.71 22.90 14.85
N ASP A 155 -29.81 22.50 15.76
CA ASP A 155 -28.75 23.37 16.30
C ASP A 155 -27.51 23.44 15.39
N THR A 156 -27.45 22.61 14.34
CA THR A 156 -26.34 22.62 13.39
C THR A 156 -26.50 23.79 12.43
N ILE A 157 -25.53 24.71 12.46
CA ILE A 157 -25.48 25.82 11.49
C ILE A 157 -24.78 25.33 10.23
N VAL A 158 -25.56 25.07 9.19
CA VAL A 158 -25.08 24.69 7.85
C VAL A 158 -24.61 25.94 7.12
N LEU A 159 -23.34 25.94 6.69
CA LEU A 159 -22.71 27.00 5.91
C LEU A 159 -22.85 26.72 4.40
N GLN A 160 -22.81 25.45 4.02
CA GLN A 160 -23.00 24.98 2.64
C GLN A 160 -23.75 23.64 2.64
N GLY A 161 -24.70 23.49 1.72
CA GLY A 161 -25.58 22.32 1.61
C GLY A 161 -27.04 22.66 1.91
N GLU A 162 -27.92 21.70 1.65
CA GLU A 162 -29.37 21.87 1.83
C GLU A 162 -29.89 21.05 3.01
N THR A 163 -30.89 21.60 3.73
CA THR A 163 -31.57 20.92 4.83
C THR A 163 -33.07 20.82 4.61
N ASN A 164 -33.68 19.69 4.99
CA ASN A 164 -35.13 19.53 4.98
C ASN A 164 -35.79 19.96 6.31
N GLU A 165 -37.12 19.82 6.41
CA GLU A 165 -37.91 20.17 7.60
C GLU A 165 -37.52 19.37 8.87
N ARG A 166 -36.84 18.24 8.70
CA ARG A 166 -36.30 17.42 9.80
C ARG A 166 -34.85 17.77 10.15
N HIS A 167 -34.32 18.85 9.57
CA HIS A 167 -32.93 19.30 9.71
C HIS A 167 -31.89 18.25 9.28
N GLN A 168 -32.27 17.34 8.39
CA GLN A 168 -31.35 16.40 7.76
C GLN A 168 -30.63 17.13 6.64
N ILE A 169 -29.38 16.76 6.36
CA ILE A 169 -28.56 17.38 5.32
C ILE A 169 -28.57 16.51 4.07
N LEU A 170 -28.73 17.12 2.89
CA LEU A 170 -28.70 16.45 1.60
C LEU A 170 -27.27 16.14 1.15
N ASN A 171 -27.01 14.94 0.62
CA ASN A 171 -25.67 14.45 0.24
C ASN A 171 -25.59 13.96 -1.21
N GLU A 172 -26.05 14.78 -2.15
CA GLU A 172 -25.96 14.43 -3.56
C GLU A 172 -24.51 14.42 -4.06
N VAL A 173 -24.23 13.59 -5.07
CA VAL A 173 -22.91 13.51 -5.70
C VAL A 173 -22.52 14.87 -6.28
N GLY A 174 -21.30 15.32 -5.99
CA GLY A 174 -20.78 16.63 -6.34
C GLY A 174 -21.11 17.74 -5.34
N ALA A 175 -21.96 17.49 -4.34
CA ALA A 175 -22.26 18.49 -3.32
C ALA A 175 -21.10 18.59 -2.30
N THR A 176 -20.75 19.83 -1.95
CA THR A 176 -19.91 20.13 -0.78
C THR A 176 -20.82 20.50 0.38
N ILE A 177 -20.65 19.81 1.50
CA ILE A 177 -21.37 20.05 2.74
C ILE A 177 -20.40 20.68 3.73
N GLU A 178 -20.80 21.82 4.30
CA GLU A 178 -20.03 22.54 5.30
C GLU A 178 -20.94 22.99 6.45
N VAL A 179 -20.51 22.75 7.68
CA VAL A 179 -21.16 23.25 8.90
C VAL A 179 -20.18 24.09 9.69
N GLN A 180 -20.68 25.00 10.53
CA GLN A 180 -19.80 25.68 11.46
C GLN A 180 -19.07 24.67 12.32
N ARG A 181 -17.74 24.76 12.40
CA ARG A 181 -16.90 23.82 13.15
C ARG A 181 -17.35 23.61 14.60
N ARG A 182 -17.84 24.66 15.27
CA ARG A 182 -18.39 24.60 16.63
C ARG A 182 -19.67 23.77 16.77
N CYS A 183 -20.33 23.46 15.65
CA CYS A 183 -21.50 22.57 15.57
C CYS A 183 -21.09 21.10 15.34
N VAL A 184 -19.82 20.77 15.54
CA VAL A 184 -19.27 19.41 15.50
C VAL A 184 -18.64 19.14 16.86
N ASP A 185 -18.97 18.01 17.49
CA ASP A 185 -18.46 17.69 18.83
C ASP A 185 -16.98 17.32 18.78
N ASP A 186 -16.15 18.15 19.41
CA ASP A 186 -14.70 17.99 19.51
C ASP A 186 -14.27 17.05 20.64
N ASN A 187 -15.20 16.57 21.47
CA ASN A 187 -14.91 15.58 22.49
C ASN A 187 -14.94 14.16 21.91
N LYS A 188 -13.76 13.55 21.78
CA LYS A 188 -13.57 12.18 21.29
C LYS A 188 -14.19 11.09 22.18
N ASP A 189 -14.35 11.35 23.48
CA ASP A 189 -14.89 10.38 24.44
C ASP A 189 -16.42 10.34 24.41
N ARG A 190 -17.06 11.27 23.69
CA ARG A 190 -18.48 11.19 23.36
C ARG A 190 -18.63 10.43 22.07
N HIS A 191 -19.00 9.17 22.17
CA HIS A 191 -19.06 8.18 21.08
C HIS A 191 -20.10 8.48 19.97
N CYS A 192 -21.35 8.67 20.38
CA CYS A 192 -22.46 9.07 19.50
C CYS A 192 -22.84 10.52 19.77
N SER A 193 -22.21 11.45 19.06
CA SER A 193 -22.50 12.88 19.18
C SER A 193 -22.85 13.52 17.84
N TYR A 194 -23.11 14.83 17.87
CA TYR A 194 -23.49 15.63 16.72
C TYR A 194 -22.27 16.05 15.88
N GLY A 195 -22.51 16.24 14.59
CA GLY A 195 -21.49 16.63 13.62
C GLY A 195 -21.64 15.90 12.30
N LEU A 196 -20.82 16.27 11.34
CA LEU A 196 -20.73 15.51 10.09
C LEU A 196 -19.82 14.32 10.32
N HIS A 197 -20.36 13.13 10.04
CA HIS A 197 -19.64 11.88 10.19
C HIS A 197 -19.23 11.32 8.85
N ILE A 198 -17.98 10.90 8.80
CA ILE A 198 -17.39 10.04 7.78
C ILE A 198 -16.70 8.87 8.48
N GLY A 199 -16.32 7.83 7.75
CA GLY A 199 -15.63 6.70 8.34
C GLY A 199 -14.97 5.78 7.34
N SER A 200 -14.51 4.63 7.84
CA SER A 200 -14.07 3.51 7.01
C SER A 200 -15.25 2.91 6.25
N TYR A 201 -14.94 2.11 5.23
CA TYR A 201 -15.92 1.42 4.41
C TYR A 201 -16.94 0.64 5.26
N ASP A 202 -16.48 -0.27 6.12
CA ASP A 202 -17.34 -1.14 6.94
C ASP A 202 -18.34 -0.35 7.82
N TYR A 203 -17.87 0.76 8.39
CA TYR A 203 -18.68 1.60 9.27
C TYR A 203 -19.75 2.34 8.47
N ALA A 204 -19.37 2.92 7.33
CA ALA A 204 -20.29 3.66 6.47
C ALA A 204 -21.32 2.73 5.80
N ASP A 205 -20.90 1.55 5.37
CA ASP A 205 -21.75 0.54 4.75
C ASP A 205 -22.76 -0.02 5.75
N GLY A 206 -22.29 -0.36 6.96
CA GLY A 206 -23.16 -0.77 8.07
C GLY A 206 -24.14 0.33 8.50
N TRP A 207 -23.73 1.60 8.44
CA TRP A 207 -24.60 2.73 8.74
C TRP A 207 -25.64 3.00 7.65
N ALA A 208 -25.29 2.80 6.38
CA ALA A 208 -26.23 2.90 5.26
C ALA A 208 -27.30 1.79 5.34
N GLY A 209 -26.92 0.60 5.80
CA GLY A 209 -27.78 -0.59 5.76
C GLY A 209 -28.05 -1.04 4.32
N SER A 210 -28.90 -2.05 4.13
CA SER A 210 -29.21 -2.62 2.79
C SER A 210 -29.86 -1.61 1.84
N ASP A 211 -30.72 -0.75 2.38
CA ASP A 211 -31.59 0.12 1.59
C ASP A 211 -31.07 1.56 1.50
N GLY A 212 -30.01 1.90 2.25
CA GLY A 212 -29.38 3.21 2.20
C GLY A 212 -28.34 3.34 1.09
N ARG A 213 -27.69 4.49 1.04
CA ARG A 213 -26.62 4.79 0.08
C ARG A 213 -25.27 4.85 0.74
N LEU A 214 -24.29 4.25 0.07
CA LEU A 214 -22.88 4.33 0.44
C LEU A 214 -22.19 5.34 -0.48
N LEU A 215 -21.71 6.43 0.10
CA LEU A 215 -21.08 7.51 -0.65
C LEU A 215 -19.58 7.53 -0.40
N LEU A 216 -18.82 7.77 -1.47
CA LEU A 216 -17.42 8.17 -1.38
C LEU A 216 -17.35 9.68 -1.16
N VAL A 217 -16.62 10.10 -0.14
CA VAL A 217 -16.47 11.51 0.22
C VAL A 217 -14.99 11.87 0.29
N GLU A 218 -14.67 13.09 -0.13
CA GLU A 218 -13.36 13.70 0.04
C GLU A 218 -13.46 14.73 1.17
N PHE A 219 -12.54 14.66 2.13
CA PHE A 219 -12.45 15.65 3.19
C PHE A 219 -11.03 16.20 3.33
N ASP A 220 -11.00 17.39 3.90
CA ASP A 220 -9.79 18.12 4.19
C ASP A 220 -9.30 17.82 5.62
N PRO A 221 -8.03 17.44 5.83
CA PRO A 221 -7.48 17.24 7.18
C PRO A 221 -7.60 18.48 8.08
N GLN A 222 -7.63 19.70 7.51
CA GLN A 222 -7.83 20.94 8.28
C GLN A 222 -9.25 21.03 8.86
N ASP A 223 -10.22 20.41 8.18
CA ASP A 223 -11.64 20.40 8.54
C ASP A 223 -12.00 19.25 9.47
N ALA A 224 -11.06 18.36 9.79
CA ALA A 224 -11.29 17.30 10.76
C ALA A 224 -11.39 17.88 12.18
N VAL A 225 -12.30 17.35 12.99
CA VAL A 225 -12.65 17.91 14.31
C VAL A 225 -12.28 16.97 15.46
N SER A 226 -12.66 15.71 15.37
CA SER A 226 -12.30 14.69 16.37
C SER A 226 -12.42 13.27 15.81
N VAL A 227 -11.65 12.36 16.38
CA VAL A 227 -11.66 10.91 16.07
C VAL A 227 -12.18 10.15 17.31
N PRO A 228 -13.45 9.73 17.34
CA PRO A 228 -14.00 8.97 18.46
C PRO A 228 -13.28 7.65 18.73
N THR A 229 -13.13 7.30 20.00
CA THR A 229 -12.32 6.14 20.47
C THR A 229 -13.08 4.81 20.50
N ASP A 230 -14.42 4.81 20.45
CA ASP A 230 -15.29 3.64 20.63
C ASP A 230 -15.41 2.72 19.43
N CYS A 231 -15.18 3.24 18.23
CA CYS A 231 -15.41 2.49 16.99
C CYS A 231 -14.09 1.93 16.42
N SER A 232 -13.11 1.57 17.24
CA SER A 232 -11.77 1.17 16.77
C SER A 232 -11.17 2.17 15.76
N PHE A 233 -11.38 3.47 16.00
CA PHE A 233 -10.97 4.56 15.10
C PHE A 233 -11.56 4.46 13.68
N GLN A 234 -12.75 3.91 13.50
CA GLN A 234 -13.42 3.80 12.19
C GLN A 234 -14.25 5.03 11.80
N LYS A 235 -14.43 5.97 12.74
CA LYS A 235 -15.31 7.13 12.60
C LYS A 235 -14.49 8.40 12.72
N LEU A 236 -14.75 9.38 11.86
CA LEU A 236 -14.19 10.71 11.93
C LEU A 236 -15.30 11.76 11.88
N ARG A 237 -15.15 12.79 12.70
CA ARG A 237 -15.99 14.00 12.64
C ARG A 237 -15.28 15.10 11.87
N VAL A 238 -15.98 15.70 10.92
CA VAL A 238 -15.46 16.79 10.10
C VAL A 238 -16.43 17.98 10.10
N SER A 239 -15.93 19.18 9.81
CA SER A 239 -16.76 20.36 9.54
C SER A 239 -17.11 20.51 8.07
N LYS A 240 -16.38 19.85 7.17
CA LYS A 240 -16.57 19.95 5.72
C LYS A 240 -16.16 18.67 5.01
N TYR A 241 -16.91 18.31 3.96
CA TYR A 241 -16.51 17.30 2.97
C TYR A 241 -17.25 17.52 1.65
N THR A 242 -16.77 16.89 0.58
CA THR A 242 -17.40 16.86 -0.73
C THR A 242 -17.78 15.43 -1.07
N VAL A 243 -18.99 15.22 -1.58
CA VAL A 243 -19.43 13.90 -2.09
C VAL A 243 -18.84 13.69 -3.47
N VAL A 244 -18.01 12.66 -3.62
CA VAL A 244 -17.26 12.37 -4.85
C VAL A 244 -18.02 11.39 -5.75
N ALA A 245 -18.58 10.33 -5.17
CA ALA A 245 -19.27 9.28 -5.92
C ALA A 245 -20.32 8.57 -5.07
N ASP A 246 -21.31 7.98 -5.74
CA ASP A 246 -22.25 7.02 -5.15
C ASP A 246 -21.73 5.60 -5.45
N LEU A 247 -21.41 4.85 -4.39
CA LEU A 247 -20.92 3.46 -4.44
C LEU A 247 -22.00 2.46 -4.05
N THR A 248 -23.27 2.87 -3.98
CA THR A 248 -24.37 2.02 -3.49
C THR A 248 -24.54 0.74 -4.31
N ASP A 249 -24.33 0.80 -5.62
CA ASP A 249 -24.50 -0.35 -6.52
C ASP A 249 -23.32 -1.32 -6.45
N SER A 250 -22.10 -0.81 -6.21
CA SER A 250 -20.89 -1.64 -6.19
C SER A 250 -20.59 -2.16 -4.78
N ARG A 251 -20.75 -1.35 -3.73
CA ARG A 251 -20.35 -1.66 -2.36
C ARG A 251 -18.96 -2.32 -2.31
N VAL A 252 -18.00 -1.66 -2.95
CA VAL A 252 -16.60 -2.08 -2.99
C VAL A 252 -15.74 -1.01 -2.31
N GLU A 253 -14.94 -1.43 -1.34
CA GLU A 253 -13.90 -0.59 -0.74
C GLU A 253 -12.79 -0.32 -1.78
N LEU A 254 -12.30 0.92 -1.87
CA LEU A 254 -11.27 1.35 -2.82
C LEU A 254 -9.96 0.52 -2.76
N ASN A 255 -9.68 -0.18 -1.66
CA ASN A 255 -8.53 -1.08 -1.54
C ASN A 255 -8.71 -2.40 -2.33
N LYS A 256 -9.92 -2.72 -2.79
CA LYS A 256 -10.20 -3.72 -3.81
C LYS A 256 -10.33 -3.02 -5.16
N ILE A 257 -9.19 -2.69 -5.78
CA ILE A 257 -9.01 -2.21 -7.16
C ILE A 257 -10.30 -1.62 -7.79
N VAL A 258 -10.71 -0.42 -7.36
CA VAL A 258 -11.73 0.36 -8.10
C VAL A 258 -11.00 1.24 -9.10
N TYR A 259 -10.37 0.61 -10.08
CA TYR A 259 -10.01 1.24 -11.35
C TYR A 259 -9.96 0.14 -12.40
N GLN A 260 -11.04 -0.03 -13.16
CA GLN A 260 -10.97 -0.58 -14.50
C GLN A 260 -10.87 0.61 -15.46
N PRO A 261 -9.67 0.98 -15.93
CA PRO A 261 -9.57 1.96 -17.00
C PRO A 261 -10.17 1.34 -18.27
N ASN A 262 -11.15 2.04 -18.85
CA ASN A 262 -11.81 1.77 -20.14
C ASN A 262 -12.80 0.58 -20.17
N LYS A 263 -14.07 0.85 -19.86
CA LYS A 263 -15.18 0.30 -20.65
C LYS A 263 -16.03 1.43 -21.25
N PRO A 264 -16.26 1.45 -22.58
CA PRO A 264 -17.10 2.46 -23.20
C PRO A 264 -18.58 2.23 -22.84
N ILE A 265 -19.26 3.35 -22.63
CA ILE A 265 -20.70 3.48 -22.42
C ILE A 265 -21.37 3.16 -23.77
N TYR A 266 -21.95 1.95 -23.93
CA TYR A 266 -23.19 1.60 -24.65
C TYR A 266 -23.23 0.11 -25.06
N GLY A 267 -24.18 -0.64 -24.47
CA GLY A 267 -24.99 -1.68 -25.13
C GLY A 267 -24.44 -3.11 -25.29
N SER A 268 -24.89 -4.07 -24.47
CA SER A 268 -25.66 -5.26 -24.89
C SER A 268 -25.97 -6.16 -23.68
N ASN A 269 -27.17 -6.74 -23.74
CA ASN A 269 -27.88 -7.52 -22.73
C ASN A 269 -27.33 -8.94 -22.46
N GLU A 270 -27.87 -9.51 -21.37
CA GLU A 270 -28.18 -10.95 -21.13
C GLU A 270 -26.99 -11.90 -20.91
N ASP A 271 -26.84 -12.42 -19.69
CA ASP A 271 -27.40 -13.75 -19.33
C ASP A 271 -27.11 -14.07 -17.86
N ASP A 272 -28.06 -14.78 -17.26
CA ASP A 272 -28.24 -15.03 -15.85
C ASP A 272 -27.33 -16.17 -15.34
N GLY A 273 -26.99 -16.14 -14.05
CA GLY A 273 -26.25 -17.21 -13.41
C GLY A 273 -26.23 -17.07 -11.90
N GLU A 274 -27.39 -17.30 -11.28
CA GLU A 274 -27.52 -17.50 -9.83
C GLU A 274 -26.53 -18.55 -9.32
N CYS A 275 -25.86 -18.27 -8.21
CA CYS A 275 -25.29 -19.29 -7.35
C CYS A 275 -25.46 -18.84 -5.89
N GLU A 276 -26.58 -19.24 -5.30
CA GLU A 276 -26.71 -19.35 -3.85
C GLU A 276 -25.75 -20.44 -3.37
N GLY A 277 -24.78 -20.06 -2.54
CA GLY A 277 -23.86 -20.99 -1.91
C GLY A 277 -23.22 -20.33 -0.70
N SER A 278 -23.71 -20.70 0.49
CA SER A 278 -23.06 -20.42 1.77
C SER A 278 -21.64 -20.99 1.76
N CYS A 279 -20.63 -20.13 1.92
CA CYS A 279 -19.26 -20.53 2.22
C CYS A 279 -18.80 -19.76 3.47
N ASP A 280 -18.88 -20.41 4.63
CA ASP A 280 -17.97 -20.14 5.74
C ASP A 280 -16.53 -20.38 5.25
N ASP A 281 -15.58 -19.64 5.83
CA ASP A 281 -14.13 -19.65 5.58
C ASP A 281 -13.66 -19.17 4.20
N CYS A 282 -13.17 -17.92 4.16
CA CYS A 282 -12.23 -17.48 3.14
C CYS A 282 -11.01 -16.86 3.82
N GLU A 283 -9.96 -17.67 3.82
CA GLU A 283 -8.59 -17.38 4.22
C GLU A 283 -8.04 -16.11 3.57
N CYS A 284 -7.17 -15.46 4.31
CA CYS A 284 -6.34 -14.36 3.88
C CYS A 284 -5.27 -14.83 2.87
N ASP A 285 -5.50 -14.60 1.59
CA ASP A 285 -4.44 -14.65 0.56
C ASP A 285 -3.51 -13.44 0.73
N TYR A 286 -2.54 -13.57 1.62
CA TYR A 286 -1.21 -12.99 1.43
C TYR A 286 -0.35 -14.09 0.79
N GLU A 287 -0.28 -14.16 -0.54
CA GLU A 287 0.75 -14.95 -1.21
C GLU A 287 1.56 -14.08 -2.16
N ASP A 288 2.66 -13.56 -1.62
CA ASP A 288 3.97 -13.66 -2.26
C ASP A 288 5.02 -13.74 -1.12
N GLU A 289 4.80 -14.72 -0.22
CA GLU A 289 5.86 -15.15 0.68
C GLU A 289 6.90 -15.92 -0.15
N VAL A 290 8.17 -15.54 -0.05
CA VAL A 290 9.27 -16.31 -0.65
C VAL A 290 9.28 -17.68 0.02
N THR A 291 8.98 -18.72 -0.75
CA THR A 291 8.88 -20.08 -0.23
C THR A 291 10.27 -20.72 -0.11
N ASP A 292 10.40 -21.77 0.71
CA ASP A 292 11.62 -22.58 0.76
C ASP A 292 11.96 -23.16 -0.64
N GLU A 293 10.95 -23.43 -1.46
CA GLU A 293 11.12 -23.89 -2.84
C GLU A 293 11.81 -22.83 -3.73
N ASP A 294 11.51 -21.55 -3.53
CA ASP A 294 12.14 -20.44 -4.28
C ASP A 294 13.62 -20.29 -3.92
N ILE A 295 13.98 -20.53 -2.65
CA ILE A 295 15.37 -20.55 -2.18
C ILE A 295 16.11 -21.73 -2.83
N SER A 296 15.49 -22.91 -2.85
CA SER A 296 16.05 -24.12 -3.47
C SER A 296 16.27 -23.95 -4.99
N ARG A 297 15.37 -23.26 -5.70
CA ARG A 297 15.52 -22.93 -7.13
C ARG A 297 16.68 -21.94 -7.38
N LEU A 298 16.88 -20.97 -6.49
CA LEU A 298 18.00 -20.01 -6.55
C LEU A 298 19.36 -20.69 -6.34
N GLU A 299 19.46 -21.67 -5.42
CA GLU A 299 20.69 -22.44 -5.24
C GLU A 299 21.06 -23.25 -6.49
N LEU A 300 20.05 -23.82 -7.17
CA LEU A 300 20.23 -24.55 -8.42
C LEU A 300 20.79 -23.63 -9.52
N ARG A 301 20.19 -22.44 -9.67
CA ARG A 301 20.61 -21.41 -10.63
C ARG A 301 22.07 -21.02 -10.42
N ASN A 302 22.44 -20.68 -9.18
CA ASN A 302 23.81 -20.29 -8.84
C ASN A 302 24.82 -21.42 -9.13
N TYR A 303 24.47 -22.68 -8.86
CA TYR A 303 25.35 -23.81 -9.16
C TYR A 303 25.61 -23.96 -10.67
N ILE A 304 24.56 -23.83 -11.48
CA ILE A 304 24.65 -23.94 -12.95
C ILE A 304 25.48 -22.79 -13.52
N GLU A 305 25.19 -21.54 -13.13
CA GLU A 305 25.93 -20.35 -13.59
C GLU A 305 27.42 -20.44 -13.24
N ASN A 306 27.77 -20.84 -12.02
CA ASN A 306 29.17 -21.02 -11.63
C ASN A 306 29.89 -22.10 -12.45
N LYS A 307 29.20 -23.18 -12.84
CA LYS A 307 29.80 -24.23 -13.68
C LYS A 307 29.99 -23.77 -15.11
N LEU A 308 29.02 -23.02 -15.65
CA LEU A 308 29.11 -22.43 -16.98
C LEU A 308 30.23 -21.37 -17.05
N ASP A 309 30.42 -20.58 -16.00
CA ASP A 309 31.53 -19.62 -15.87
C ASP A 309 32.91 -20.32 -15.81
N GLU A 310 32.98 -21.53 -15.24
CA GLU A 310 34.16 -22.40 -15.29
C GLU A 310 34.35 -23.09 -16.67
N GLY A 311 33.44 -22.86 -17.63
CA GLY A 311 33.43 -23.50 -18.95
C GLY A 311 32.97 -24.96 -18.92
N ILE A 312 32.34 -25.40 -17.83
CA ILE A 312 31.88 -26.78 -17.61
C ILE A 312 30.36 -26.80 -17.79
N GLN A 313 29.86 -27.60 -18.73
CA GLN A 313 28.42 -27.82 -18.89
C GLN A 313 27.98 -28.97 -17.97
N PRO A 314 27.26 -28.70 -16.86
CA PRO A 314 26.85 -29.73 -15.92
C PRO A 314 25.74 -30.61 -16.53
N SER A 315 25.78 -31.92 -16.27
CA SER A 315 24.69 -32.82 -16.67
C SER A 315 23.52 -32.78 -15.69
N LEU A 316 22.32 -33.11 -16.17
CA LEU A 316 21.12 -33.20 -15.32
C LEU A 316 21.30 -34.17 -14.15
N ASN A 317 22.04 -35.27 -14.33
CA ASN A 317 22.38 -36.19 -13.24
C ASN A 317 23.26 -35.53 -12.17
N LEU A 318 24.21 -34.70 -12.58
CA LEU A 318 25.07 -33.98 -11.64
C LEU A 318 24.26 -32.96 -10.84
N ILE A 319 23.36 -32.23 -11.50
CA ILE A 319 22.47 -31.25 -10.86
C ILE A 319 21.47 -31.96 -9.92
N ALA A 320 20.85 -33.06 -10.35
CA ALA A 320 19.92 -33.84 -9.52
C ALA A 320 20.61 -34.50 -8.31
N SER A 321 21.94 -34.64 -8.32
CA SER A 321 22.70 -35.20 -7.18
C SER A 321 22.98 -34.18 -6.06
N LEU A 322 22.70 -32.90 -6.29
CA LEU A 322 22.90 -31.85 -5.31
C LEU A 322 22.07 -32.11 -4.04
N LYS A 323 22.55 -31.58 -2.92
CA LYS A 323 21.86 -31.73 -1.63
C LYS A 323 20.47 -31.08 -1.69
N VAL A 324 20.38 -29.88 -2.26
CA VAL A 324 19.13 -29.14 -2.46
C VAL A 324 18.07 -29.97 -3.21
N CYS A 325 18.44 -30.63 -4.31
CA CYS A 325 17.52 -31.48 -5.06
C CYS A 325 17.05 -32.71 -4.27
N ARG A 326 17.87 -33.24 -3.37
CA ARG A 326 17.51 -34.38 -2.53
C ARG A 326 16.58 -33.98 -1.39
N ASP A 327 16.79 -32.79 -0.84
CA ASP A 327 15.99 -32.25 0.25
C ASP A 327 14.57 -31.89 -0.26
N GLU A 328 14.45 -31.37 -1.49
CA GLU A 328 13.17 -31.11 -2.19
C GLU A 328 12.56 -32.34 -2.90
N GLY A 329 13.31 -33.43 -3.03
CA GLY A 329 12.87 -34.65 -3.72
C GLY A 329 12.83 -34.58 -5.26
N TRP A 330 13.43 -33.54 -5.85
CA TRP A 330 13.51 -33.35 -7.30
C TRP A 330 14.37 -34.43 -7.99
N ARG A 331 13.80 -35.07 -9.02
CA ARG A 331 14.50 -36.05 -9.86
C ARG A 331 14.95 -35.40 -11.16
N CYS A 332 15.73 -36.11 -11.98
CA CYS A 332 16.25 -35.59 -13.25
C CYS A 332 15.17 -35.00 -14.17
N LYS A 333 13.94 -35.52 -14.11
CA LYS A 333 12.80 -34.99 -14.88
C LYS A 333 12.34 -33.63 -14.36
N ASP A 334 12.26 -33.47 -13.04
CA ASP A 334 11.83 -32.23 -12.40
C ASP A 334 12.91 -31.16 -12.56
N VAL A 335 14.17 -31.55 -12.42
CA VAL A 335 15.33 -30.69 -12.67
C VAL A 335 15.36 -30.19 -14.12
N ALA A 336 14.99 -31.02 -15.11
CA ALA A 336 14.92 -30.57 -16.51
C ALA A 336 13.93 -29.41 -16.70
N VAL A 337 12.73 -29.52 -16.09
CA VAL A 337 11.70 -28.47 -16.15
C VAL A 337 12.18 -27.22 -15.42
N ILE A 338 12.69 -27.37 -14.20
CA ILE A 338 13.18 -26.24 -13.39
C ILE A 338 14.31 -25.49 -14.11
N VAL A 339 15.23 -26.21 -14.75
CA VAL A 339 16.34 -25.59 -15.50
C VAL A 339 15.83 -24.77 -16.69
N GLN A 340 14.79 -25.24 -17.38
CA GLN A 340 14.15 -24.48 -18.47
C GLN A 340 13.38 -23.27 -17.95
N ASP A 341 12.67 -23.41 -16.82
CA ASP A 341 11.95 -22.32 -16.16
C ASP A 341 12.90 -21.23 -15.66
N LEU A 342 14.11 -21.62 -15.23
CA LEU A 342 15.20 -20.72 -14.85
C LEU A 342 15.89 -20.04 -16.05
N GLY A 343 15.51 -20.38 -17.28
CA GLY A 343 15.99 -19.73 -18.50
C GLY A 343 17.26 -20.32 -19.11
N PHE A 344 17.72 -21.49 -18.66
CA PHE A 344 18.87 -22.18 -19.26
C PHE A 344 18.45 -23.07 -20.43
N THR A 345 19.39 -23.33 -21.35
CA THR A 345 19.13 -24.20 -22.50
C THR A 345 19.59 -25.64 -22.18
N LEU A 346 18.70 -26.60 -22.42
CA LEU A 346 19.05 -28.03 -22.36
C LEU A 346 19.60 -28.49 -23.71
N ASN A 347 20.77 -29.10 -23.69
CA ASN A 347 21.35 -29.76 -24.86
C ASN A 347 20.80 -31.19 -24.93
N GLU A 348 19.65 -31.33 -25.57
CA GLU A 348 18.96 -32.60 -25.77
C GLU A 348 19.67 -33.43 -26.84
N SER A 349 19.74 -34.75 -26.64
CA SER A 349 20.26 -35.68 -27.63
C SER A 349 19.50 -37.00 -27.55
N ASP A 350 18.97 -37.43 -28.71
CA ASP A 350 18.15 -38.63 -28.86
C ASP A 350 18.94 -39.94 -28.62
N ASP A 351 20.27 -39.87 -28.62
CA ASP A 351 21.17 -41.01 -28.44
C ASP A 351 21.57 -41.25 -26.97
N VAL A 352 21.16 -40.38 -26.04
CA VAL A 352 21.52 -40.46 -24.60
C VAL A 352 20.31 -40.28 -23.69
N ALA A 353 20.34 -40.96 -22.54
CA ALA A 353 19.28 -40.86 -21.54
C ALA A 353 19.17 -39.44 -20.96
N LEU A 354 17.97 -39.03 -20.54
CA LEU A 354 17.65 -37.72 -19.94
C LEU A 354 18.68 -37.27 -18.87
N SER A 355 19.16 -38.20 -18.05
CA SER A 355 20.15 -37.92 -17.00
C SER A 355 21.49 -37.40 -17.54
N ALA A 356 21.82 -37.68 -18.80
CA ALA A 356 23.07 -37.31 -19.45
C ALA A 356 22.97 -35.99 -20.25
N TRP A 357 21.79 -35.39 -20.37
CA TRP A 357 21.64 -34.07 -21.02
C TRP A 357 22.39 -33.00 -20.24
N THR A 358 23.01 -32.06 -20.94
CA THR A 358 23.83 -31.00 -20.36
C THR A 358 23.16 -29.64 -20.46
N VAL A 359 23.39 -28.80 -19.45
CA VAL A 359 22.84 -27.45 -19.39
C VAL A 359 23.86 -26.45 -19.95
N SER A 360 23.38 -25.46 -20.71
CA SER A 360 24.18 -24.36 -21.30
C SER A 360 23.50 -23.01 -21.18
#